data_AF-A0A418YQM0-F1
#
_entry.id   AF-A0A418YQM0-F1
#
_cell.length_a   1.000
_cell.length_b   1.000
_cell.length_c   1.000
_cell.angle_alpha   90.00
_cell.angle_beta   90.00
_cell.angle_gamma   90.00
#
_symmetry.space_group_name_H-M   'P 1'
#
loop_
_entity.id
_entity.type
_entity.pdbx_description
1 polymer ?
#
loop_
_entity_poly.entity_id
_entity_poly.type
_entity_poly.pdbx_seq_one_letter_code
_entity_poly.pdbx_strand_id
1 'polypeptide(L)'
;MAQILTALYLLAMLAAGWRLFGLGWSRRIKIAAAVALVCPVPLLVLLPGLIHPERPFADLLRAIGLALLACGALCLAGGVSAAWLRARRR
;
A
#
# COMPACT_ATOMS: atom_id res chain seq x y z
N MET A 1 -19.72 4.15 -0.28
CA MET A 1 -18.61 5.12 -0.17
C MET A 1 -17.26 4.44 0.14
N ALA A 2 -17.14 3.68 1.24
CA ALA A 2 -15.87 3.04 1.63
C ALA A 2 -15.25 2.13 0.55
N GLN A 3 -16.06 1.31 -0.14
CA GLN A 3 -15.58 0.42 -1.21
C GLN A 3 -14.89 1.17 -2.36
N ILE A 4 -15.43 2.34 -2.74
CA ILE A 4 -14.87 3.17 -3.82
C ILE A 4 -13.51 3.72 -3.39
N LEU A 5 -13.39 4.22 -2.15
CA LEU A 5 -12.13 4.72 -1.61
C LEU A 5 -11.07 3.60 -1.54
N THR A 6 -11.45 2.40 -1.10
CA THR A 6 -10.56 1.25 -1.08
C THR A 6 -10.10 0.87 -2.49
N ALA A 7 -11.01 0.81 -3.46
CA ALA A 7 -10.67 0.51 -4.85
C ALA A 7 -9.71 1.56 -5.43
N LEU A 8 -9.99 2.85 -5.21
CA LEU A 8 -9.12 3.95 -5.64
C LEU A 8 -7.73 3.86 -4.98
N TYR A 9 -7.66 3.56 -3.69
CA TYR A 9 -6.39 3.34 -2.99
C TYR A 9 -5.58 2.20 -3.62
N LEU A 10 -6.20 1.05 -3.88
CA LEU A 10 -5.52 -0.12 -4.47
C LEU A 10 -5.04 0.16 -5.90
N LEU A 11 -5.88 0.81 -6.71
CA LEU A 11 -5.51 1.23 -8.07
C LEU A 11 -4.37 2.26 -8.05
N ALA A 12 -4.39 3.20 -7.10
CA ALA A 12 -3.32 4.17 -6.92
C ALA A 12 -2.00 3.48 -6.53
N MET A 13 -2.03 2.49 -5.62
CA MET A 13 -0.84 1.71 -5.26
C MET A 13 -0.27 0.93 -6.44
N LEU A 14 -1.14 0.32 -7.25
CA LEU A 14 -0.75 -0.37 -8.48
C LEU A 14 -0.06 0.58 -9.47
N ALA A 15 -0.68 1.74 -9.74
CA ALA A 15 -0.13 2.75 -10.64
C ALA A 15 1.19 3.34 -10.10
N ALA A 16 1.28 3.58 -8.78
CA ALA A 16 2.49 4.06 -8.13
C ALA A 16 3.63 3.05 -8.24
N GLY A 17 3.37 1.76 -8.01
CA GLY A 17 4.34 0.69 -8.19
C GLY A 17 4.88 0.63 -9.62
N TRP A 18 4.00 0.74 -10.61
CA TRP A 18 4.40 0.83 -12.01
C TRP A 18 5.33 2.02 -12.27
N ARG A 19 4.98 3.20 -11.75
CA ARG A 19 5.77 4.44 -11.92
C ARG A 19 7.12 4.36 -11.23
N LEU A 20 7.17 3.82 -10.01
CA LEU A 20 8.38 3.64 -9.20
C LEU A 20 9.43 2.79 -9.91
N PHE A 21 9.00 1.78 -10.69
CA PHE A 21 9.92 0.97 -11.49
C PHE A 21 10.71 1.82 -12.49
N GLY A 22 10.03 2.69 -13.24
CA GLY A 22 10.62 3.51 -14.31
C GLY A 22 11.45 4.72 -13.84
N LEU A 23 11.46 5.05 -12.55
CA LEU A 23 12.30 6.12 -12.02
C LEU A 23 13.76 5.65 -11.89
N GLY A 24 14.72 6.51 -12.28
CA GLY A 24 16.17 6.25 -12.14
C GLY A 24 16.71 6.31 -10.69
N TRP A 25 15.83 6.25 -9.69
CA TRP A 25 16.19 6.36 -8.29
C TRP A 25 16.94 5.12 -7.78
N SER A 26 17.77 5.31 -6.75
CA SER A 26 18.42 4.21 -6.06
C SER A 26 17.39 3.29 -5.42
N ARG A 27 17.72 2.00 -5.28
CA ARG A 27 16.82 1.00 -4.67
C ARG A 27 16.35 1.40 -3.28
N ARG A 28 17.21 2.04 -2.49
CA ARG A 28 16.88 2.54 -1.14
C ARG A 28 15.77 3.60 -1.18
N ILE A 29 15.90 4.58 -2.07
CA ILE A 29 14.90 5.65 -2.23
C ILE A 29 13.57 5.08 -2.72
N LYS A 30 13.59 4.10 -3.63
CA LYS A 30 12.37 3.41 -4.08
C LYS A 30 11.66 2.67 -2.94
N ILE A 31 12.41 1.98 -2.08
CA ILE A 31 11.84 1.29 -0.90
C ILE A 31 11.27 2.32 0.07
N ALA A 32 11.99 3.39 0.39
CA ALA A 32 11.51 4.44 1.26
C ALA A 32 10.22 5.09 0.73
N ALA A 33 10.15 5.37 -0.58
CA ALA A 33 8.96 5.90 -1.22
C ALA A 33 7.79 4.90 -1.20
N ALA A 34 8.05 3.60 -1.42
CA ALA A 34 7.01 2.57 -1.34
C ALA A 34 6.41 2.49 0.08
N VAL A 35 7.25 2.52 1.11
CA VAL A 35 6.81 2.55 2.52
C VAL A 35 6.00 3.82 2.79
N ALA A 36 6.51 4.98 2.38
CA ALA A 36 5.83 6.26 2.57
C ALA A 36 4.47 6.35 1.85
N LEU A 37 4.29 5.63 0.74
CA LEU A 37 3.02 5.56 0.01
C LEU A 37 2.03 4.60 0.66
N VAL A 38 2.48 3.42 1.08
CA VAL A 38 1.59 2.36 1.60
C VAL A 38 1.17 2.63 3.04
N CYS A 39 2.06 3.13 3.90
CA CYS A 39 1.82 3.15 5.34
C CYS A 39 0.79 4.17 5.86
N PRO A 40 0.67 5.41 5.36
CA PRO A 40 -0.16 6.43 6.01
C PRO A 40 -1.63 6.05 6.17
N VAL A 41 -2.27 5.54 5.11
CA VAL A 41 -3.70 5.22 5.12
C VAL A 41 -4.03 4.04 6.04
N PRO A 42 -3.33 2.89 5.96
CA PRO A 42 -3.49 1.79 6.92
C PRO A 42 -3.21 2.21 8.36
N LEU A 43 -2.19 3.04 8.60
CA LEU A 43 -1.82 3.48 9.95
C LEU A 43 -2.91 4.32 10.61
N LEU A 44 -3.65 5.14 9.86
CA LEU A 44 -4.79 5.90 10.40
C LEU A 44 -5.87 4.99 11.00
N VAL A 45 -6.02 3.78 10.46
CA VAL A 45 -6.99 2.79 10.95
C VAL A 45 -6.38 1.87 12.00
N LEU A 46 -5.11 1.48 11.81
CA LEU A 46 -4.41 0.53 12.67
C LEU A 46 -4.01 1.13 14.02
N LEU A 47 -3.51 2.38 14.05
CA LEU A 47 -2.99 3.01 15.26
C LEU A 47 -4.03 3.10 16.39
N PRO A 48 -5.28 3.53 16.16
CA PRO A 48 -6.28 3.56 17.22
C PRO A 48 -6.51 2.19 17.87
N GLY A 49 -6.55 1.12 17.08
CA GLY A 49 -6.69 -0.24 17.58
C GLY A 49 -5.45 -0.75 18.34
N LEU A 50 -4.26 -0.22 18.05
CA LEU A 50 -3.03 -0.55 18.77
C LEU A 50 -2.88 0.24 20.08
N ILE A 51 -3.22 1.53 20.06
CA ILE A 51 -3.07 2.44 21.21
C ILE A 51 -4.15 2.17 22.27
N HIS A 52 -5.38 1.86 21.84
CA HIS A 52 -6.53 1.63 22.71
C HIS A 52 -7.11 0.22 22.53
N PRO A 53 -6.38 -0.84 22.92
CA PRO A 53 -6.81 -2.23 22.78
C PRO A 53 -8.15 -2.55 23.47
N GLU A 54 -8.46 -1.83 24.54
CA GLU A 54 -9.64 -2.01 25.38
C GLU A 54 -10.95 -1.50 24.75
N ARG A 55 -10.86 -0.68 23.70
CA ARG A 55 -12.04 -0.07 23.08
C ARG A 55 -12.81 -1.06 22.21
N PRO A 56 -14.14 -0.93 22.14
CA PRO A 56 -14.95 -1.74 21.23
C PRO A 56 -14.43 -1.56 19.79
N PHE A 57 -14.41 -2.65 19.01
CA PHE A 57 -13.92 -2.72 17.63
C PHE A 57 -12.40 -2.58 17.42
N ALA A 58 -11.56 -2.59 18.47
CA ALA A 58 -10.11 -2.54 18.31
C ALA A 58 -9.56 -3.64 17.39
N ASP A 59 -10.06 -4.87 17.52
CA ASP A 59 -9.64 -5.99 16.66
C ASP A 59 -10.11 -5.84 15.21
N LEU A 60 -11.29 -5.26 14.99
CA LEU A 60 -11.77 -4.96 13.64
C LEU A 60 -10.88 -3.89 12.97
N LEU A 61 -10.53 -2.84 13.70
CA LEU A 61 -9.62 -1.79 13.22
C LEU A 61 -8.25 -2.35 12.88
N ARG A 62 -7.72 -3.24 13.72
CA ARG A 62 -6.45 -3.95 13.44
C ARG A 62 -6.55 -4.80 12.19
N ALA A 63 -7.61 -5.60 12.05
CA ALA A 63 -7.81 -6.46 10.91
C ALA A 63 -7.92 -5.65 9.60
N ILE A 64 -8.69 -4.56 9.60
CA ILE A 64 -8.83 -3.67 8.43
C ILE A 64 -7.49 -2.99 8.11
N GLY A 65 -6.81 -2.44 9.11
CA GLY A 65 -5.51 -1.80 8.92
C GLY A 65 -4.47 -2.76 8.34
N LEU A 66 -4.36 -3.97 8.88
CA LEU A 66 -3.46 -5.01 8.37
C LEU A 66 -3.84 -5.46 6.96
N ALA A 67 -5.13 -5.64 6.67
CA ALA A 67 -5.60 -5.99 5.34
C ALA A 67 -5.28 -4.91 4.31
N LEU A 68 -5.51 -3.63 4.63
CA LEU A 68 -5.18 -2.50 3.75
C LEU A 68 -3.67 -2.38 3.50
N LEU A 69 -2.85 -2.64 4.52
CA LEU A 69 -1.40 -2.61 4.41
C LEU A 69 -0.90 -3.75 3.50
N ALA A 70 -1.38 -4.97 3.72
CA ALA A 70 -1.06 -6.13 2.89
C ALA A 70 -1.50 -5.94 1.44
N CYS A 71 -2.77 -5.58 1.21
CA CYS A 71 -3.31 -5.38 -0.13
C CYS A 71 -2.61 -4.21 -0.85
N GLY A 72 -2.36 -3.09 -0.17
CA GLY A 72 -1.62 -1.96 -0.75
C GLY A 72 -0.20 -2.33 -1.16
N ALA A 73 0.51 -3.07 -0.31
CA ALA A 73 1.85 -3.57 -0.61
C ALA A 73 1.85 -4.54 -1.80
N LEU A 74 0.89 -5.46 -1.85
CA LEU A 74 0.71 -6.40 -2.97
C LEU A 74 0.39 -5.68 -4.28
N CYS A 75 -0.50 -4.69 -4.27
CA CYS A 75 -0.80 -3.88 -5.46
C CYS A 75 0.44 -3.12 -5.94
N LEU A 76 1.20 -2.51 -5.04
CA LEU A 76 2.43 -1.80 -5.38
C LEU A 76 3.48 -2.75 -5.97
N ALA A 77 3.69 -3.92 -5.35
CA ALA A 77 4.57 -4.95 -5.88
C ALA A 77 4.10 -5.48 -7.24
N GLY A 78 2.79 -5.64 -7.43
CA GLY A 78 2.17 -6.00 -8.70
C GLY A 78 2.47 -4.98 -9.80
N GLY A 79 2.39 -3.69 -9.48
CA GLY A 79 2.71 -2.61 -10.42
C GLY A 79 4.16 -2.63 -10.87
N VAL A 80 5.08 -2.83 -9.91
CA VAL A 80 6.51 -2.98 -10.19
C VAL A 80 6.77 -4.21 -11.06
N SER A 81 6.14 -5.33 -10.74
CA SER A 81 6.29 -6.60 -11.46
C SER A 81 5.79 -6.49 -12.89
N ALA A 82 4.64 -5.84 -13.10
CA ALA A 82 4.07 -5.63 -14.42
C ALA A 82 4.96 -4.70 -15.28
N ALA A 83 5.53 -3.64 -14.68
CA ALA A 83 6.47 -2.76 -15.37
C ALA A 83 7.76 -3.49 -15.77
N TRP A 84 8.28 -4.34 -14.89
CA TRP A 84 9.45 -5.18 -15.15
C TRP A 84 9.21 -6.20 -16.28
N LEU A 85 8.05 -6.87 -16.28
CA LEU A 85 7.67 -7.77 -17.36
C LEU A 85 7.57 -7.04 -18.71
N ARG A 86 7.03 -5.82 -18.72
CA ARG A 86 6.98 -4.99 -19.94
C ARG A 86 8.39 -4.60 -20.41
N ALA A 87 9.29 -4.26 -19.50
CA ALA A 87 10.67 -3.91 -19.84
C ALA A 87 11.46 -5.09 -20.41
N ARG A 88 11.14 -6.33 -20.02
CA ARG A 88 11.75 -7.55 -20.57
C ARG A 88 11.26 -7.95 -21.96
N ARG A 89 10.05 -7.51 -22.35
CA ARG A 89 9.45 -7.79 -23.66
C ARG A 89 9.88 -6.79 -24.74
N ARG A 90 10.61 -5.74 -24.37
CA ARG A 90 11.22 -4.77 -25.28
C ARG A 90 12.71 -5.07 -25.38
#